data_AF-A0A395L2J9-F1
#
_entry.id   AF-A0A395L2J9-F1
#
_cell.length_a   1.000
_cell.length_b   1.000
_cell.length_c   1.000
_cell.angle_alpha   90.00
_cell.angle_beta   90.00
_cell.angle_gamma   90.00
#
_symmetry.space_group_name_H-M   'P 1'
#
loop_
_entity.id
_entity.type
_entity.pdbx_description
1 polymer ?
#
loop_
_entity_poly.entity_id
_entity_poly.type
_entity_poly.pdbx_seq_one_letter_code
_entity_poly.pdbx_strand_id
1 'polypeptide(L)'
;MEAPVNICIDCDRDRAGPAVIGRTHIRAMDLYSTACAVQNLWLAARAEGLGVGWVSIFDNGTVQRILKIPKRIVPIAYLCVGQVKGYHERPELEKASWRERLPIGSLVHFEEWGRQDTRQDLISQLERDERDVREHLWP
;
A
#
# COMPACT_ATOMS: atom_id res chain seq x y z
N MET A 1 7.77 -19.42 -8.38
CA MET A 1 6.98 -20.15 -7.36
C MET A 1 5.66 -19.41 -7.28
N GLU A 2 4.53 -20.10 -7.45
CA GLU A 2 3.21 -19.50 -7.34
C GLU A 2 2.82 -19.37 -5.86
N ALA A 3 2.04 -18.35 -5.51
CA ALA A 3 1.60 -18.15 -4.14
C ALA A 3 0.53 -19.21 -3.77
N PRO A 4 0.70 -19.94 -2.64
CA PRO A 4 -0.25 -20.97 -2.21
C PRO A 4 -1.60 -20.40 -1.76
N VAL A 5 -1.64 -19.13 -1.36
CA VAL A 5 -2.85 -18.46 -0.89
C VAL A 5 -3.06 -17.17 -1.68
N ASN A 6 -4.30 -16.98 -2.13
CA ASN A 6 -4.76 -15.74 -2.73
C ASN A 6 -5.90 -15.18 -1.90
N ILE A 7 -5.86 -13.87 -1.62
CA ILE A 7 -6.84 -13.18 -0.78
C ILE A 7 -7.41 -12.01 -1.58
N CYS A 8 -8.72 -12.01 -1.81
CA CYS A 8 -9.43 -10.83 -2.29
C CYS A 8 -9.91 -10.03 -1.09
N ILE A 9 -9.39 -8.81 -0.93
CA ILE A 9 -9.80 -7.86 0.10
C ILE A 9 -10.78 -6.88 -0.53
N ASP A 10 -11.96 -6.79 0.05
CA ASP A 10 -13.05 -5.94 -0.43
C ASP A 10 -13.51 -4.91 0.60
N CYS A 11 -14.31 -3.95 0.11
CA CYS A 11 -14.90 -2.90 0.91
C CYS A 11 -16.42 -2.91 0.71
N ASP A 12 -17.15 -3.29 1.76
CA ASP A 12 -18.61 -3.14 1.81
C ASP A 12 -18.98 -1.68 2.13
N ARG A 13 -19.47 -1.00 1.10
CA ARG A 13 -19.77 0.44 1.13
C ARG A 13 -20.95 0.78 2.04
N ASP A 14 -21.79 -0.19 2.41
CA ASP A 14 -23.03 0.03 3.15
C ASP A 14 -22.97 -0.55 4.58
N ARG A 15 -21.84 -1.15 4.98
CA ARG A 15 -21.68 -1.91 6.23
C ARG A 15 -22.13 -1.19 7.50
N ALA A 16 -21.93 0.13 7.56
CA ALA A 16 -22.22 0.94 8.74
C ALA A 16 -23.49 1.81 8.61
N GLY A 17 -24.40 1.43 7.70
CA GLY A 17 -25.66 2.15 7.48
C GLY A 17 -25.51 3.43 6.65
N PRO A 18 -26.60 4.22 6.53
CA PRO A 18 -26.68 5.31 5.56
C PRO A 18 -25.82 6.53 5.89
N ALA A 19 -25.44 6.71 7.16
CA ALA A 19 -24.63 7.82 7.63
C ALA A 19 -23.50 7.32 8.54
N VAL A 20 -22.27 7.43 8.04
CA VAL A 20 -21.06 7.01 8.74
C VAL A 20 -20.18 8.23 8.97
N ILE A 21 -19.73 8.42 10.22
CA ILE A 21 -18.81 9.48 10.57
C ILE A 21 -17.56 9.38 9.68
N GLY A 22 -17.11 10.50 9.13
CA GLY A 22 -15.95 10.57 8.22
C GLY A 22 -16.27 10.30 6.74
N ARG A 23 -17.45 9.76 6.39
CA ARG A 23 -17.85 9.52 4.99
C ARG A 23 -18.85 10.53 4.42
N THR A 24 -19.28 11.50 5.22
CA THR A 24 -20.28 12.50 4.84
C THR A 24 -19.78 13.43 3.72
N HIS A 25 -18.54 13.92 3.85
CA HIS A 25 -17.91 14.78 2.84
C HIS A 25 -16.98 13.99 1.91
N ILE A 26 -16.23 13.03 2.46
CA ILE A 26 -15.28 12.21 1.67
C ILE A 26 -15.76 10.76 1.66
N ARG A 27 -16.61 10.42 0.69
CA ARG A 27 -17.23 9.08 0.58
C ARG A 27 -16.23 7.94 0.45
N ALA A 28 -15.00 8.22 0.01
CA ALA A 28 -13.93 7.24 -0.22
C ALA A 28 -13.20 6.78 1.06
N MET A 29 -13.50 7.35 2.23
CA MET A 29 -12.80 7.04 3.48
C MET A 29 -12.89 5.56 3.92
N ASP A 30 -13.92 4.86 3.49
CA ASP A 30 -14.04 3.41 3.66
C ASP A 30 -13.04 2.61 2.81
N LEU A 31 -12.82 3.04 1.56
CA LEU A 31 -11.80 2.45 0.69
C LEU A 31 -10.40 2.66 1.29
N TYR A 32 -10.13 3.86 1.81
CA TYR A 32 -8.84 4.18 2.44
C TYR A 32 -8.61 3.38 3.72
N SER A 33 -9.66 3.20 4.53
CA SER A 33 -9.60 2.33 5.70
C SER A 33 -9.27 0.89 5.32
N THR A 34 -9.80 0.42 4.19
CA THR A 34 -9.49 -0.92 3.66
C THR A 34 -8.03 -1.02 3.21
N ALA A 35 -7.49 0.03 2.55
CA ALA A 35 -6.07 0.08 2.18
C ALA A 35 -5.14 0.05 3.41
N CYS A 36 -5.50 0.71 4.51
CA CYS A 36 -4.74 0.62 5.77
C CYS A 36 -4.73 -0.81 6.33
N ALA A 37 -5.85 -1.53 6.24
CA ALA A 37 -5.91 -2.93 6.65
C ALA A 37 -4.99 -3.82 5.80
N VAL A 38 -4.94 -3.58 4.48
CA VAL A 38 -4.00 -4.24 3.57
C VAL A 38 -2.55 -3.99 4.01
N GLN A 39 -2.20 -2.75 4.31
CA GLN A 39 -0.85 -2.39 4.73
C GLN A 39 -0.46 -3.08 6.05
N ASN A 40 -1.37 -3.15 7.03
CA ASN A 40 -1.11 -3.86 8.29
C ASN A 40 -0.90 -5.36 8.06
N LEU A 41 -1.72 -5.99 7.21
CA LEU A 41 -1.53 -7.39 6.83
C LEU A 41 -0.18 -7.60 6.18
N TRP A 42 0.24 -6.71 5.29
CA TRP A 42 1.53 -6.82 4.59
C TRP A 42 2.70 -6.75 5.58
N LEU A 43 2.68 -5.80 6.52
CA LEU A 43 3.71 -5.66 7.54
C LEU A 43 3.76 -6.88 8.47
N ALA A 44 2.59 -7.39 8.90
CA ALA A 44 2.51 -8.59 9.72
C ALA A 44 3.04 -9.83 8.98
N ALA A 45 2.63 -10.03 7.72
CA ALA A 45 3.14 -11.12 6.89
C ALA A 45 4.66 -11.06 6.76
N ARG A 46 5.24 -9.88 6.55
CA ARG A 46 6.70 -9.68 6.49
C ARG A 46 7.40 -10.08 7.79
N ALA A 47 6.82 -9.76 8.95
CA ALA A 47 7.35 -10.13 10.26
C ALA A 47 7.30 -11.65 10.48
N GLU A 48 6.28 -12.31 9.94
CA GLU A 48 6.10 -13.78 9.96
C GLU A 48 6.89 -14.51 8.86
N GLY A 49 7.75 -13.82 8.11
CA GLY A 49 8.57 -14.42 7.05
C GLY A 49 7.80 -14.78 5.78
N LEU A 50 6.62 -14.20 5.57
CA LEU A 50 5.79 -14.36 4.38
C LEU A 50 5.96 -13.18 3.41
N GLY A 51 6.02 -13.50 2.11
CA GLY A 51 5.90 -12.54 1.04
C GLY A 51 4.43 -12.25 0.71
N VAL A 52 4.16 -11.00 0.37
CA VAL A 52 2.86 -10.53 -0.13
C VAL A 52 3.10 -9.75 -1.42
N GLY A 53 2.31 -10.04 -2.45
CA GLY A 53 2.29 -9.29 -3.71
C GLY A 53 0.88 -8.78 -4.00
N TRP A 54 0.74 -7.49 -4.28
CA TRP A 54 -0.52 -6.90 -4.73
C TRP A 54 -0.64 -7.01 -6.24
N VAL A 55 -1.71 -7.64 -6.72
CA VAL A 55 -2.10 -7.65 -8.14
C VAL A 55 -3.27 -6.70 -8.35
N SER A 56 -3.20 -5.85 -9.36
CA SER A 56 -4.24 -4.88 -9.70
C SER A 56 -4.55 -4.79 -11.20
N ILE A 57 -3.87 -5.61 -12.03
CA ILE A 57 -4.09 -5.66 -13.48
C ILE A 57 -5.20 -6.68 -13.78
N PHE A 58 -6.44 -6.34 -13.43
CA PHE A 58 -7.63 -7.13 -13.76
C PHE A 58 -8.91 -6.28 -13.74
N ASP A 59 -9.99 -6.83 -14.29
CA ASP A 59 -11.33 -6.22 -14.23
C ASP A 59 -12.06 -6.60 -12.92
N ASN A 60 -12.45 -5.59 -12.15
CA ASN A 60 -13.19 -5.77 -10.90
C ASN A 60 -14.53 -6.49 -11.11
N GLY A 61 -15.23 -6.26 -12.23
CA GLY A 61 -16.50 -6.95 -12.51
C GLY A 61 -16.33 -8.45 -12.69
N THR A 62 -15.18 -8.86 -13.25
CA THR A 62 -14.80 -10.25 -13.43
C THR A 62 -14.45 -10.90 -12.09
N VAL A 63 -13.65 -10.23 -11.24
CA VAL A 63 -13.37 -10.72 -9.87
C VAL A 63 -14.66 -10.88 -9.07
N GLN A 64 -15.55 -9.88 -9.12
CA GLN A 64 -16.85 -9.96 -8.45
C GLN A 64 -17.68 -11.15 -8.92
N ARG A 65 -17.71 -11.42 -10.24
CA ARG A 65 -18.47 -12.54 -10.81
C ARG A 65 -17.91 -13.90 -10.36
N ILE A 66 -16.58 -14.06 -10.44
CA ILE A 66 -15.89 -15.31 -10.07
C ILE A 66 -16.11 -15.62 -8.59
N LEU A 67 -15.92 -14.60 -7.73
CA LEU A 67 -16.02 -14.75 -6.27
C LEU A 67 -17.45 -14.56 -5.74
N LYS A 68 -18.44 -14.36 -6.62
CA LYS A 68 -19.84 -14.08 -6.28
C LYS A 68 -20.01 -12.89 -5.32
N ILE A 69 -19.14 -11.89 -5.42
CA ILE A 69 -19.20 -10.66 -4.65
C ILE A 69 -20.35 -9.79 -5.19
N PRO A 70 -21.27 -9.33 -4.33
CA PRO A 70 -22.33 -8.42 -4.76
C PRO A 70 -21.81 -7.11 -5.36
N LYS A 71 -22.50 -6.57 -6.37
CA LYS A 71 -22.08 -5.35 -7.10
C LYS A 71 -21.76 -4.13 -6.22
N ARG A 72 -22.43 -4.02 -5.05
CA ARG A 72 -22.24 -2.90 -4.11
C ARG A 72 -20.91 -2.99 -3.32
N ILE A 73 -20.32 -4.18 -3.22
CA ILE A 73 -19.06 -4.42 -2.52
C ILE A 73 -17.92 -4.27 -3.53
N VAL A 74 -16.93 -3.48 -3.18
CA VAL A 74 -15.85 -3.09 -4.09
C VAL A 74 -14.59 -3.90 -3.76
N PRO A 75 -14.08 -4.75 -4.68
CA PRO A 75 -12.74 -5.32 -4.54
C PRO A 75 -11.69 -4.21 -4.50
N ILE A 76 -10.80 -4.26 -3.50
CA ILE A 76 -9.75 -3.26 -3.27
C ILE A 76 -8.38 -3.82 -3.62
N ALA A 77 -8.06 -5.02 -3.12
CA ALA A 77 -6.77 -5.66 -3.36
C ALA A 77 -6.94 -7.14 -3.64
N TYR A 78 -6.14 -7.67 -4.56
CA TYR A 78 -5.95 -9.11 -4.70
C TYR A 78 -4.50 -9.42 -4.31
N LEU A 79 -4.34 -10.13 -3.20
CA LEU A 79 -3.04 -10.40 -2.61
C LEU A 79 -2.64 -11.85 -2.84
N CYS A 80 -1.42 -12.04 -3.33
CA CYS A 80 -0.74 -13.32 -3.40
C CYS A 80 0.15 -13.45 -2.16
N VAL A 81 -0.05 -14.49 -1.34
CA VAL A 81 0.66 -14.68 -0.06
C VAL A 81 1.34 -16.04 -0.02
N GLY A 82 2.59 -16.09 0.42
CA GLY A 82 3.35 -17.35 0.53
C GLY A 82 4.71 -17.21 1.18
N GLN A 83 5.34 -18.36 1.46
CA GLN A 83 6.73 -18.38 1.91
C GLN A 83 7.66 -17.88 0.82
N VAL A 84 8.70 -17.13 1.21
CA VAL A 84 9.73 -16.62 0.31
C VAL A 84 11.10 -17.12 0.73
N LYS A 85 12.00 -17.30 -0.24
CA LYS A 85 13.40 -17.69 0.03
C LYS A 85 14.25 -16.55 0.56
N GLY A 86 13.77 -15.32 0.43
CA GLY A 86 14.45 -14.10 0.79
C GLY A 86 13.70 -12.92 0.21
N TYR A 87 14.10 -11.73 0.62
CA TYR A 87 13.53 -10.49 0.11
C TYR A 87 14.58 -9.72 -0.68
N HIS A 88 14.13 -8.93 -1.65
CA HIS A 88 15.03 -8.03 -2.34
C HIS A 88 15.39 -6.85 -1.44
N GLU A 89 16.67 -6.49 -1.41
CA GLU A 89 17.17 -5.28 -0.73
C GLU A 89 16.54 -3.97 -1.25
N ARG A 90 16.01 -3.99 -2.48
CA ARG A 90 15.44 -2.83 -3.17
C ARG A 90 14.21 -3.25 -3.97
N PRO A 91 13.27 -2.33 -4.25
CA PRO A 91 12.13 -2.62 -5.11
C PRO A 91 12.57 -3.24 -6.45
N GLU A 92 11.89 -4.29 -6.90
CA GLU A 92 12.26 -4.97 -8.14
C GLU A 92 12.19 -4.06 -9.37
N LEU A 93 11.21 -3.16 -9.41
CA LEU A 93 11.07 -2.17 -10.49
C LEU A 93 12.24 -1.17 -10.54
N GLU A 94 12.85 -0.87 -9.39
CA GLU A 94 14.07 -0.06 -9.35
C GLU A 94 15.26 -0.84 -9.91
N LYS A 95 15.41 -2.12 -9.52
CA LYS A 95 16.45 -3.02 -10.06
C LYS A 95 16.31 -3.24 -11.57
N ALA A 96 15.08 -3.24 -12.07
CA ALA A 96 14.77 -3.33 -13.49
C ALA A 96 14.88 -1.99 -14.24
N SER A 97 15.37 -0.93 -13.59
CA SER A 97 15.49 0.43 -14.15
C SER A 97 14.17 0.99 -14.68
N TRP A 98 13.04 0.53 -14.16
CA TRP A 98 11.72 1.05 -14.53
C TRP A 98 11.46 2.41 -13.89
N ARG A 99 11.78 2.54 -12.59
CA ARG A 99 11.67 3.79 -11.85
C ARG A 99 12.48 3.75 -10.56
N GLU A 100 13.25 4.81 -10.32
CA GLU A 100 13.96 5.01 -9.06
C GLU A 100 13.04 5.57 -7.96
N ARG A 101 13.38 5.28 -6.70
CA ARG A 101 12.74 5.93 -5.54
C ARG A 101 12.95 7.44 -5.62
N LEU A 102 11.87 8.21 -5.47
CA LEU A 102 11.94 9.67 -5.43
C LEU A 102 12.62 10.15 -4.13
N PRO A 103 13.46 11.20 -4.18
CA PRO A 103 14.03 11.79 -2.97
C PRO A 103 12.95 12.29 -2.01
N ILE A 104 12.98 11.88 -0.74
CA ILE A 104 11.95 12.23 0.25
C ILE A 104 11.73 13.75 0.37
N GLY A 105 12.81 14.54 0.34
CA GLY A 105 12.74 16.00 0.42
C GLY A 105 11.99 16.65 -0.74
N SER A 106 11.92 15.98 -1.90
CA SER A 106 11.16 16.48 -3.05
C SER A 106 9.64 16.32 -2.89
N LEU A 107 9.19 15.49 -1.95
CA LEU A 107 7.78 15.16 -1.70
C LEU A 107 7.18 15.94 -0.53
N VAL A 108 7.99 16.72 0.18
CA VAL A 108 7.57 17.50 1.36
C VAL A 108 7.45 18.96 0.99
N HIS A 109 6.27 19.53 1.20
CA HIS A 109 5.99 20.93 0.95
C HIS A 109 5.62 21.62 2.26
N PHE A 110 6.02 22.89 2.41
CA PHE A 110 5.76 23.68 3.62
C PHE A 110 4.74 24.76 3.31
N GLU A 111 3.66 24.79 4.10
CA GLU A 111 2.51 25.71 4.02
C GLU A 111 1.68 25.59 2.72
N GLU A 112 2.32 25.59 1.57
CA GLU A 112 1.70 25.66 0.24
C GLU A 112 2.23 24.57 -0.68
N TRP A 113 1.39 24.10 -1.61
CA TRP A 113 1.80 23.12 -2.60
C TRP A 113 2.94 23.65 -3.49
N GLY A 114 4.03 22.88 -3.58
CA GLY A 114 5.20 23.19 -4.39
C GLY A 114 6.24 24.05 -3.67
N ARG A 115 5.95 24.55 -2.46
CA ARG A 115 6.90 25.32 -1.67
C ARG A 115 7.84 24.40 -0.90
N GLN A 116 9.07 24.30 -1.38
CA GLN A 116 10.16 23.64 -0.66
C GLN A 116 10.90 24.65 0.23
N ASP A 117 11.31 24.22 1.42
CA ASP A 117 12.15 25.02 2.33
C ASP A 117 13.33 24.18 2.80
N THR A 118 14.46 24.36 2.11
CA THR A 118 15.69 23.59 2.36
C THR A 118 16.40 23.96 3.67
N ARG A 119 15.90 24.98 4.38
CA ARG A 119 16.43 25.40 5.69
C ARG A 119 15.78 24.66 6.86
N GLN A 120 14.80 23.80 6.58
CA GLN A 120 14.09 23.04 7.60
C GLN A 120 14.91 21.82 8.01
N ASP A 121 15.26 21.74 9.29
CA ASP A 121 15.99 20.60 9.87
C ASP A 121 15.27 19.25 9.64
N LEU A 122 13.94 19.30 9.48
CA LEU A 122 13.11 18.14 9.17
C LEU A 122 13.56 17.42 7.89
N ILE A 123 13.91 18.14 6.82
CA ILE A 123 14.32 17.50 5.56
C ILE A 123 15.62 16.73 5.76
N SER A 124 16.60 17.34 6.42
CA SER A 124 17.87 16.71 6.78
C SER A 124 17.70 15.51 7.72
N GLN A 125 16.67 15.51 8.58
CA GLN A 125 16.33 14.34 9.41
C GLN A 125 15.71 13.22 8.55
N LEU A 126 14.72 13.53 7.71
CA LEU A 126 14.08 12.54 6.85
C LEU A 126 15.06 11.86 5.89
N GLU A 127 16.00 12.62 5.34
CA GLU A 127 17.05 12.07 4.48
C GLU A 127 18.04 11.17 5.25
N ARG A 128 18.29 11.46 6.54
CA ARG A 128 19.07 10.57 7.41
C ARG A 128 18.31 9.28 7.69
N ASP A 129 17.05 9.39 8.10
CA ASP A 129 16.20 8.23 8.39
C ASP A 129 16.04 7.33 7.15
N GLU A 130 15.89 7.91 5.95
CA GLU A 130 15.83 7.14 4.71
C GLU A 130 17.14 6.34 4.47
N ARG A 131 18.31 6.94 4.71
CA ARG A 131 19.59 6.24 4.59
C ARG A 131 19.71 5.13 5.63
N ASP A 132 19.36 5.42 6.88
CA ASP A 132 19.42 4.45 7.98
C ASP A 132 18.52 3.24 7.69
N VAL A 133 17.31 3.47 7.16
CA VAL A 133 16.41 2.39 6.74
C VAL A 133 17.02 1.53 5.64
N ARG A 134 17.70 2.13 4.67
CA ARG A 134 18.36 1.41 3.57
C ARG A 134 19.58 0.60 4.04
N GLU A 135 20.31 1.10 5.03
CA GLU A 135 21.57 0.51 5.46
C GLU A 135 21.43 -0.48 6.63
N HIS A 136 20.47 -0.26 7.54
CA HIS A 136 20.46 -0.94 8.84
C HIS A 136 19.16 -1.68 9.18
N LEU A 137 18.03 -1.38 8.53
CA LEU A 137 16.74 -2.01 8.85
C LEU A 137 16.37 -3.18 7.93
N TRP A 138 17.27 -3.59 7.03
CA TRP A 138 17.02 -4.68 6.10
C TRP A 138 18.18 -5.69 6.06
N PRO A 139 18.04 -6.87 6.71
CA PRO A 139 18.85 -8.04 6.41
C PRO A 139 18.46 -8.70 5.07
#